data_AF-A0A1H7FQX2-F1
#
_entry.id   AF-A0A1H7FQX2-F1
#
_cell.length_a   1.000
_cell.length_b   1.000
_cell.length_c   1.000
_cell.angle_alpha   90.00
_cell.angle_beta   90.00
_cell.angle_gamma   90.00
#
_symmetry.space_group_name_H-M   'P 1'
#
loop_
_entity.id
_entity.type
_entity.pdbx_description
1 polymer ?
#
loop_
_entity_poly.entity_id
_entity_poly.type
_entity_poly.pdbx_seq_one_letter_code
_entity_poly.pdbx_strand_id
1 'polypeptide(L)'
;MSVSPIRRQAALAALQLDDEALLKTCEVEYFIASGPGGQHRNTTASGVRLTHPPTELSVTATERRSQVQNKGVALERLRQGLKALTFVPKVRRATQPTKGSQRRRLEGKKQDSQKKALRGKKDLW
;
A
#
# COMPACT_ATOMS: atom_id res chain seq x y z
N MET A 1 -1.25 2.95 -8.42
CA MET A 1 -2.66 3.10 -7.99
C MET A 1 -2.75 4.36 -7.13
N SER A 2 -3.18 5.48 -7.72
CA SER A 2 -3.46 6.70 -6.96
C SER A 2 -4.83 6.56 -6.28
N VAL A 3 -4.90 6.71 -4.96
CA VAL A 3 -6.18 6.74 -4.24
C VAL A 3 -7.00 7.92 -4.77
N SER A 4 -8.26 7.68 -5.14
CA SER A 4 -9.16 8.74 -5.60
C SER A 4 -9.31 9.82 -4.52
N PRO A 5 -9.31 11.12 -4.87
CA PRO A 5 -9.48 12.22 -3.91
C PRO A 5 -10.72 12.07 -3.04
N ILE A 6 -11.83 11.57 -3.60
CA ILE A 6 -13.10 11.34 -2.89
C ILE A 6 -12.92 10.29 -1.79
N ARG A 7 -12.29 9.17 -2.15
CA ARG A 7 -12.02 8.05 -1.24
C ARG A 7 -11.09 8.46 -0.10
N ARG A 8 -10.13 9.33 -0.39
CA ARG A 8 -9.23 9.93 0.61
C ARG A 8 -9.97 10.88 1.55
N GLN A 9 -10.82 11.75 1.02
CA GLN A 9 -11.61 12.70 1.82
C GLN A 9 -12.57 11.96 2.75
N ALA A 10 -13.25 10.93 2.25
CA ALA A 10 -14.08 10.05 3.07
C ALA A 10 -13.28 9.38 4.20
N ALA A 11 -12.07 8.89 3.90
CA ALA A 11 -11.20 8.30 4.92
C ALA A 11 -10.76 9.32 6.00
N LEU A 12 -10.47 10.57 5.62
CA LEU A 12 -10.16 11.64 6.56
C LEU A 12 -11.35 11.97 7.47
N ALA A 13 -12.55 12.08 6.91
CA ALA A 13 -13.77 12.33 7.68
C ALA A 13 -14.03 11.19 8.68
N ALA A 14 -13.91 9.94 8.24
CA ALA A 14 -14.12 8.76 9.09
C ALA A 14 -13.11 8.67 10.25
N LEU A 15 -11.87 9.13 10.07
CA LEU A 15 -10.84 9.13 11.12
C LEU A 15 -11.08 10.17 12.22
N GLN A 16 -11.90 11.20 11.96
CA GLN A 16 -12.26 12.20 12.94
C GLN A 16 -13.41 11.74 13.86
N LEU A 17 -14.11 10.67 13.49
CA LEU A 17 -15.24 10.15 14.25
C LEU A 17 -14.78 9.26 15.42
N ASP A 18 -15.53 9.35 16.51
CA ASP A 18 -15.47 8.40 17.61
C ASP A 18 -15.86 6.99 17.14
N ASP A 19 -15.45 5.97 17.90
CA ASP A 19 -15.63 4.56 17.55
C ASP A 19 -17.11 4.21 17.36
N GLU A 20 -17.99 4.75 18.20
CA GLU A 20 -19.43 4.53 18.10
C GLU A 20 -20.03 5.18 16.86
N ALA A 21 -19.63 6.42 16.57
CA ALA A 21 -20.09 7.14 15.39
C ALA A 21 -19.60 6.47 14.10
N LEU A 22 -18.34 6.03 14.06
CA LEU A 22 -17.77 5.31 12.94
C LEU A 22 -18.53 3.99 12.70
N LEU A 23 -18.81 3.23 13.74
CA LEU A 23 -19.58 1.99 13.64
C LEU A 23 -21.00 2.21 13.08
N LYS A 24 -21.66 3.33 13.42
CA LYS A 24 -22.99 3.66 12.85
C LYS A 24 -22.95 3.92 11.35
N THR A 25 -21.82 4.38 10.82
CA THR A 25 -21.63 4.57 9.37
C THR A 25 -21.20 3.32 8.63
N CYS A 26 -20.86 2.26 9.36
CA CYS A 26 -20.37 1.01 8.80
C CYS A 26 -21.48 -0.04 8.75
N GLU A 27 -21.46 -0.84 7.71
CA GLU A 27 -22.26 -2.06 7.61
C GLU A 27 -21.53 -3.18 8.37
N VAL A 28 -22.23 -3.81 9.29
CA VAL A 28 -21.70 -4.90 10.13
C VAL A 28 -22.36 -6.20 9.72
N GLU A 29 -21.56 -7.13 9.21
CA GLU A 29 -22.00 -8.49 8.91
C GLU A 29 -21.35 -9.48 9.87
N TYR A 30 -22.15 -10.43 10.35
CA TYR A 30 -21.68 -11.55 11.16
C TYR A 30 -21.67 -12.82 10.32
N PHE A 31 -20.61 -13.61 10.40
CA PHE A 31 -20.47 -14.83 9.62
C PHE A 31 -19.71 -15.93 10.37
N ILE A 32 -19.89 -17.16 9.91
CA ILE A 32 -19.17 -18.33 10.44
C ILE A 32 -17.84 -18.44 9.71
N ALA A 33 -16.75 -18.36 10.46
CA ALA A 33 -15.40 -18.41 9.89
C ALA A 33 -14.98 -19.85 9.57
N SER A 34 -14.53 -20.07 8.34
CA SER A 34 -14.02 -21.38 7.88
C SER A 34 -12.70 -21.77 8.53
N GLY A 35 -12.48 -23.07 8.79
CA GLY A 35 -11.17 -23.69 9.10
C GLY A 35 -11.20 -24.69 10.28
N PRO A 36 -10.06 -25.26 10.71
CA PRO A 36 -10.01 -26.36 11.67
C PRO A 36 -10.47 -25.97 13.09
N GLY A 37 -11.55 -26.57 13.58
CA GLY A 37 -12.01 -26.33 14.96
C GLY A 37 -13.15 -27.24 15.38
N GLY A 38 -13.59 -27.08 16.63
CA GLY A 38 -14.72 -27.81 17.18
C GLY A 38 -16.08 -27.24 16.77
N GLN A 39 -17.16 -27.87 17.25
CA GLN A 39 -18.55 -27.50 16.96
C GLN A 39 -18.84 -26.02 17.22
N HIS A 40 -18.27 -25.46 18.30
CA HIS A 40 -18.40 -24.03 18.62
C HIS A 40 -17.89 -23.13 17.50
N ARG A 41 -16.75 -23.44 16.87
CA ARG A 41 -16.20 -22.64 15.76
C ARG A 41 -17.08 -22.77 14.50
N ASN A 42 -17.53 -23.99 14.19
CA ASN A 42 -18.19 -24.28 12.93
C ASN A 42 -19.68 -23.88 12.92
N THR A 43 -20.25 -23.59 14.08
CA THR A 43 -21.68 -23.25 14.23
C THR A 43 -21.90 -21.81 14.63
N THR A 44 -20.98 -21.21 15.40
CA THR A 44 -21.16 -19.86 15.93
C THR A 44 -20.70 -18.82 14.90
N ALA A 45 -21.58 -17.86 14.58
CA ALA A 45 -21.27 -16.70 13.74
C ALA A 45 -20.42 -15.66 14.50
N SER A 46 -19.22 -16.06 14.93
CA SER A 46 -18.31 -15.19 15.68
C SER A 46 -17.49 -14.26 14.79
N GLY A 47 -17.38 -14.55 13.49
CA GLY A 47 -16.66 -13.71 12.53
C GLY A 47 -17.40 -12.40 12.27
N VAL A 48 -16.65 -11.30 12.21
CA VAL A 48 -17.21 -9.96 11.96
C VAL A 48 -16.58 -9.40 10.69
N ARG A 49 -17.41 -8.92 9.78
CA ARG A 49 -17.00 -8.09 8.64
C ARG A 49 -17.56 -6.68 8.85
N LEU A 50 -16.68 -5.69 8.73
CA LEU A 50 -17.06 -4.28 8.73
C LEU A 50 -16.78 -3.71 7.34
N THR A 51 -17.80 -3.16 6.72
CA THR A 51 -17.69 -2.44 5.44
C THR A 51 -17.96 -0.97 5.69
N HIS A 52 -17.08 -0.10 5.21
CA HIS A 52 -17.31 1.35 5.20
C HIS A 52 -17.66 1.78 3.76
N PRO A 53 -18.95 2.02 3.44
CA PRO A 53 -19.39 2.31 2.07
C PRO A 53 -18.69 3.53 1.43
N PRO A 54 -18.48 4.67 2.13
CA PRO A 54 -17.82 5.84 1.54
C PRO A 54 -16.39 5.61 1.05
N THR A 55 -15.65 4.67 1.67
CA THR A 55 -14.29 4.31 1.23
C THR A 55 -14.23 2.95 0.53
N GLU A 56 -15.36 2.26 0.38
CA GLU A 56 -15.47 0.88 -0.12
C GLU A 56 -14.45 -0.06 0.56
N LEU A 57 -14.08 0.22 1.81
CA LEU A 57 -13.10 -0.56 2.56
C LEU A 57 -13.84 -1.59 3.39
N SER A 58 -13.60 -2.86 3.11
CA SER A 58 -14.09 -3.98 3.92
C SER A 58 -12.95 -4.60 4.71
N VAL A 59 -13.15 -4.85 5.99
CA VAL A 59 -12.21 -5.57 6.85
C VAL A 59 -12.92 -6.70 7.58
N THR A 60 -12.20 -7.78 7.85
CA THR A 60 -12.73 -8.96 8.55
C THR A 60 -11.89 -9.29 9.78
N ALA A 61 -12.53 -9.83 10.82
CA ALA A 61 -11.87 -10.35 12.01
C ALA A 61 -12.54 -11.66 12.46
N THR A 62 -11.73 -12.69 12.71
CA THR A 62 -12.17 -14.05 13.04
C THR A 62 -11.28 -14.73 14.09
N GLU A 63 -10.38 -13.99 14.72
CA GLU A 63 -9.30 -14.53 15.56
C GLU A 63 -9.77 -14.91 16.96
N ARG A 64 -10.83 -14.28 17.46
CA ARG A 64 -11.33 -14.46 18.83
C ARG A 64 -12.61 -15.29 18.83
N ARG A 65 -12.93 -15.86 20.00
CA ARG A 65 -14.13 -16.69 20.19
C ARG A 65 -15.43 -15.87 20.22
N SER A 66 -15.38 -14.61 20.66
CA SER A 66 -16.56 -13.77 20.83
C SER A 66 -16.68 -12.71 19.73
N GLN A 67 -17.93 -12.43 19.32
CA GLN A 67 -18.25 -11.42 18.31
C GLN A 67 -17.84 -10.00 18.74
N VAL A 68 -17.94 -9.67 20.03
CA VAL A 68 -17.61 -8.34 20.57
C VAL A 68 -16.11 -8.08 20.44
N GLN A 69 -15.28 -9.07 20.78
CA GLN A 69 -13.83 -8.96 20.62
C GLN A 69 -13.45 -8.86 19.14
N ASN A 70 -14.06 -9.67 18.27
CA ASN A 70 -13.82 -9.58 16.83
C ASN A 70 -14.28 -8.24 16.25
N LYS A 71 -15.38 -7.66 16.74
CA LYS A 71 -15.83 -6.31 16.35
C LYS A 71 -14.80 -5.23 16.73
N GLY A 72 -14.22 -5.32 17.92
CA GLY A 72 -13.13 -4.42 18.34
C GLY A 72 -11.89 -4.54 17.45
N VAL A 73 -11.46 -5.77 17.15
CA VAL A 73 -10.32 -6.03 16.24
C VAL A 73 -10.62 -5.54 14.82
N ALA A 74 -11.83 -5.76 14.31
CA ALA A 74 -12.24 -5.28 13.01
C ALA A 74 -12.22 -3.74 12.96
N LEU A 75 -12.65 -3.05 14.01
CA LEU A 75 -12.61 -1.59 14.10
C LEU A 75 -11.17 -1.06 14.08
N GLU A 76 -10.27 -1.69 14.83
CA GLU A 76 -8.85 -1.34 14.83
C GLU A 76 -8.24 -1.46 13.42
N ARG A 77 -8.51 -2.60 12.75
CA ARG A 77 -8.08 -2.84 11.36
C ARG A 77 -8.68 -1.83 10.38
N LEU A 78 -9.96 -1.50 10.55
CA LEU A 78 -10.63 -0.50 9.73
C LEU A 78 -9.90 0.84 9.85
N ARG A 79 -9.60 1.30 11.06
CA ARG A 79 -8.86 2.55 11.28
C ARG A 79 -7.46 2.52 10.69
N GLN A 80 -6.73 1.40 10.80
CA GLN A 80 -5.43 1.25 10.16
C GLN A 80 -5.54 1.34 8.63
N GLY A 81 -6.53 0.68 8.03
CA GLY A 81 -6.80 0.75 6.60
C GLY A 81 -7.20 2.16 6.14
N LEU A 82 -8.05 2.85 6.90
CA LEU A 82 -8.41 4.25 6.64
C LEU A 82 -7.17 5.16 6.70
N LYS A 83 -6.30 5.00 7.69
CA LYS A 83 -5.02 5.74 7.76
C LYS A 83 -4.16 5.49 6.52
N ALA A 84 -4.03 4.24 6.09
CA ALA A 84 -3.27 3.90 4.89
C ALA A 84 -3.85 4.58 3.62
N LEU A 85 -5.18 4.68 3.50
CA LEU A 85 -5.84 5.38 2.40
C LEU A 85 -5.56 6.91 2.40
N THR A 86 -5.27 7.50 3.57
CA THR A 86 -4.95 8.93 3.65
C THR A 86 -3.54 9.28 3.16
N PHE A 87 -2.64 8.29 3.15
CA PHE A 87 -1.24 8.48 2.80
C PHE A 87 -1.07 8.69 1.29
N VAL A 88 -0.38 9.77 0.93
CA VAL A 88 -0.01 10.07 -0.46
C VAL A 88 1.50 9.97 -0.58
N PRO A 89 2.03 9.02 -1.39
CA PRO A 89 3.46 8.92 -1.60
C PRO A 89 3.97 10.16 -2.33
N LYS A 90 5.10 10.70 -1.87
CA LYS A 90 5.77 11.80 -2.56
C LYS A 90 6.24 11.32 -3.93
N VAL A 91 5.87 12.03 -4.99
CA VAL A 91 6.29 11.71 -6.35
C VAL A 91 7.82 11.83 -6.45
N ARG A 92 8.50 10.71 -6.76
CA ARG A 92 9.93 10.70 -7.05
C ARG A 92 10.14 11.20 -8.48
N ARG A 93 10.67 12.41 -8.62
CA ARG A 93 11.17 12.90 -9.91
C ARG A 93 12.56 12.32 -10.15
N ALA A 94 12.78 11.71 -11.30
CA ALA A 94 14.10 11.18 -11.65
C ALA A 94 15.12 12.33 -11.69
N THR A 95 16.28 12.13 -11.07
CA THR A 95 17.37 13.09 -11.13
C THR A 95 18.12 12.94 -12.45
N GLN A 96 18.57 14.05 -13.01
CA GLN A 96 19.46 14.01 -14.18
C GLN A 96 20.83 13.41 -13.80
N PRO A 97 21.58 12.83 -14.76
CA PRO A 97 22.96 12.39 -14.53
C PRO A 97 23.81 13.54 -13.98
N THR A 98 24.65 13.24 -12.99
CA THR A 98 25.51 14.26 -12.38
C THR A 98 26.47 14.87 -13.39
N LYS A 99 26.84 16.14 -13.22
CA LYS A 99 27.83 16.80 -14.08
C LYS A 99 29.16 16.02 -14.15
N GLY A 100 29.58 15.40 -13.04
CA GLY A 100 30.76 14.53 -13.00
C GLY A 100 30.62 13.26 -13.86
N SER A 101 29.46 12.61 -13.85
CA SER A 101 29.17 11.48 -14.74
C SER A 101 29.20 11.93 -16.21
N GLN A 102 28.60 13.08 -16.53
CA GLN A 102 28.63 13.64 -17.87
C GLN A 102 30.07 13.92 -18.35
N ARG A 103 30.92 14.50 -17.50
CA ARG A 103 32.34 14.73 -17.78
C ARG A 103 33.10 13.44 -18.06
N ARG A 104 33.02 12.45 -17.16
CA ARG A 104 33.69 11.14 -17.34
C ARG A 104 33.26 10.42 -18.61
N ARG A 105 31.98 10.50 -18.97
CA ARG A 105 31.47 9.93 -20.23
C ARG A 105 32.13 10.58 -21.46
N LEU A 106 32.21 11.91 -21.48
CA LEU A 106 32.84 12.64 -22.58
C LEU A 106 34.35 12.35 -22.65
N GLU A 107 35.01 12.31 -21.51
CA GLU A 107 36.44 12.01 -21.40
C GLU A 107 36.77 10.57 -21.84
N GLY A 108 36.00 9.58 -21.38
CA GLY A 108 36.13 8.20 -21.84
C GLY A 108 35.95 8.08 -23.36
N LYS A 109 34.95 8.77 -23.94
CA LYS A 109 34.76 8.80 -25.40
C LYS A 109 35.96 9.40 -26.15
N LYS A 110 36.61 10.42 -25.57
CA LYS A 110 37.84 11.00 -26.14
C LYS A 110 39.01 10.01 -26.08
N GLN A 111 39.23 9.38 -24.93
CA GLN A 111 40.31 8.40 -24.73
C GLN A 111 40.16 7.21 -25.70
N ASP A 112 38.95 6.66 -25.84
CA ASP A 112 38.68 5.56 -26.77
C ASP A 112 38.92 5.96 -28.23
N SER A 113 38.54 7.18 -28.61
CA SER A 113 38.79 7.71 -29.95
C SER A 113 40.30 7.84 -30.23
N GLN A 114 41.06 8.37 -29.27
CA GLN A 114 42.53 8.47 -29.38
C GLN A 114 43.16 7.08 -29.51
N LYS A 115 42.73 6.12 -28.67
CA LYS A 115 43.20 4.74 -28.72
C LYS A 115 42.90 4.07 -30.07
N LYS A 116 41.73 4.32 -30.66
CA LYS A 116 41.35 3.79 -31.99
C LYS A 116 42.16 4.43 -33.12
N ALA A 117 42.41 5.74 -33.07
CA ALA A 117 43.25 6.43 -34.04
C ALA A 117 44.69 5.86 -34.02
N LEU A 118 45.26 5.64 -32.82
CA LEU A 118 46.59 5.05 -32.66
C LEU A 118 46.68 3.59 -33.15
N ARG A 119 45.56 2.86 -33.22
CA ARG A 119 45.50 1.52 -33.83
C ARG A 119 45.46 1.57 -35.35
N GLY A 120 45.01 2.67 -35.92
CA GLY A 120 44.85 2.86 -37.36
C GLY A 120 46.12 3.39 -38.01
N LYS A 121 47.01 2.46 -38.39
CA LYS A 121 47.76 2.36 -39.65
C LYS A 121 48.96 1.44 -39.40
N LYS A 122 48.80 0.17 -39.77
CA LYS A 122 49.89 -0.80 -39.86
C LYS A 122 50.23 -0.98 -41.34
N ASP A 123 50.59 0.12 -41.99
CA ASP A 123 51.25 0.08 -43.31
C ASP A 123 52.75 0.05 -43.06
N LEU A 124 53.25 -1.08 -42.56
CA LEU A 124 54.67 -1.39 -42.60
C LEU A 124 54.80 -2.86 -42.98
N TRP A 125 55.33 -3.03 -44.19
CA TRP A 125 55.79 -4.24 -44.85
C TRP A 125 56.74 -5.05 -43.95
#